data_AF-A0A961G3D5-F1
#
_entry.id   AF-A0A961G3D5-F1
#
_cell.length_a   1.000
_cell.length_b   1.000
_cell.length_c   1.000
_cell.angle_alpha   90.00
_cell.angle_beta   90.00
_cell.angle_gamma   90.00
#
_symmetry.space_group_name_H-M   'P 1'
#
loop_
_entity.id
_entity.type
_entity.pdbx_description
1 polymer ?
#
loop_
_entity_poly.entity_id
_entity_poly.type
_entity_poly.pdbx_seq_one_letter_code
_entity_poly.pdbx_strand_id
1 'polypeptide(L)'
;MSSPHGGSRRNPIRNRGPLQYRVDSAFASGKPAPLALLVVEKTCHKAHHCGILRLRLTPRNAIHLNGFPSPMNPNTTHRSASRPHERWFYTIASITLLAFTLIGFRMFYLQGNAFPGRPLPPPIRPLLITHGVLMTAWMVLSSIQPLLVAMHRKRVHMMLGRFGALLAAALVVVGLCVGIEATKVTPPDLQRFGLVTKQFLAVPVGSIVLFGGFVLAGVLNRRRPEIHRPMMLLASLSILSAALARIPVLNQWYVGTRLETFFTAFLVMVLLGMLLLAIKLFLTRKFDRWFAAGFTLLTASSVGISLGARTQVWDQISSFLLR
;
A
#
# COMPACT_ATOMS: atom_id res chain seq x y z
N MET A 1 17.18 -80.50 10.03
CA MET A 1 16.63 -81.73 10.65
C MET A 1 15.42 -81.34 11.49
N SER A 2 14.24 -81.76 11.01
CA SER A 2 13.08 -82.29 11.76
C SER A 2 12.44 -81.51 12.93
N SER A 3 11.20 -81.04 12.67
CA SER A 3 9.95 -80.89 13.51
C SER A 3 9.91 -81.60 14.88
N PRO A 4 8.96 -81.31 15.85
CA PRO A 4 7.50 -81.19 15.61
C PRO A 4 6.57 -80.46 16.65
N HIS A 5 5.26 -80.51 16.33
CA HIS A 5 4.03 -80.40 17.17
C HIS A 5 3.62 -79.01 17.71
N GLY A 6 2.35 -78.58 17.74
CA GLY A 6 1.04 -79.21 17.53
C GLY A 6 0.02 -78.53 18.46
N GLY A 7 -1.24 -78.30 18.04
CA GLY A 7 -2.34 -78.00 18.99
C GLY A 7 -3.36 -76.93 18.58
N SER A 8 -4.44 -77.38 17.96
CA SER A 8 -5.70 -76.66 17.75
C SER A 8 -6.57 -76.71 19.01
N ARG A 9 -7.13 -75.58 19.48
CA ARG A 9 -8.41 -75.55 20.24
C ARG A 9 -9.21 -74.28 19.95
N ARG A 10 -10.48 -74.51 19.60
CA ARG A 10 -11.57 -73.56 19.35
C ARG A 10 -12.03 -72.89 20.66
N ASN A 11 -12.56 -71.67 20.58
CA ASN A 11 -13.53 -71.16 21.56
C ASN A 11 -14.61 -70.30 20.87
N PRO A 12 -15.85 -70.27 21.38
CA PRO A 12 -17.06 -70.13 20.59
C PRO A 12 -17.57 -68.68 20.47
N ILE A 13 -18.12 -68.37 19.30
CA ILE A 13 -18.90 -67.15 19.04
C ILE A 13 -20.24 -67.28 19.78
N ARG A 14 -20.42 -66.51 20.87
CA ARG A 14 -21.69 -66.42 21.59
C ARG A 14 -22.54 -65.31 20.98
N ASN A 15 -23.55 -65.74 20.23
CA ASN A 15 -24.62 -64.95 19.65
C ASN A 15 -25.39 -64.21 20.79
N ARG A 16 -25.38 -62.87 20.80
CA ARG A 16 -26.32 -62.05 21.57
C ARG A 16 -26.99 -61.10 20.59
N GLY A 17 -28.31 -61.22 20.45
CA GLY A 17 -29.13 -60.41 19.55
C GLY A 17 -29.09 -58.91 19.87
N PRO A 18 -29.59 -58.06 18.96
CA PRO A 18 -29.48 -56.62 19.09
C PRO A 18 -30.35 -56.08 20.25
N LEU A 19 -29.74 -55.23 21.08
CA LEU A 19 -30.43 -54.40 22.06
C LEU A 19 -31.30 -53.37 21.33
N GLN A 20 -32.63 -53.43 21.53
CA GLN A 20 -33.55 -52.40 21.06
C GLN A 20 -33.38 -51.13 21.90
N TYR A 21 -33.07 -50.01 21.23
CA TYR A 21 -33.12 -48.68 21.82
C TYR A 21 -34.44 -48.01 21.43
N ARG A 22 -35.24 -47.62 22.42
CA ARG A 22 -36.39 -46.73 22.24
C ARG A 22 -35.91 -45.30 22.50
N VAL A 23 -35.99 -44.44 21.48
CA VAL A 23 -35.73 -43.00 21.60
C VAL A 23 -37.09 -42.31 21.52
N ASP A 24 -37.59 -41.83 22.65
CA ASP A 24 -38.78 -40.98 22.67
C ASP A 24 -38.33 -39.53 22.43
N SER A 25 -38.70 -38.98 21.27
CA SER A 25 -38.42 -37.59 20.89
C SER A 25 -39.59 -36.69 21.29
N ALA A 26 -39.49 -36.01 22.43
CA ALA A 26 -40.31 -34.85 22.73
C ALA A 26 -39.63 -33.58 22.18
N PHE A 27 -40.01 -33.17 20.97
CA PHE A 27 -39.71 -31.85 20.44
C PHE A 27 -40.77 -30.86 20.91
N ALA A 28 -40.39 -29.89 21.74
CA ALA A 28 -41.23 -28.73 22.01
C ALA A 28 -40.37 -27.47 22.23
N SER A 29 -40.55 -26.51 21.32
CA SER A 29 -40.28 -25.07 21.43
C SER A 29 -38.82 -24.59 21.57
N GLY A 30 -38.43 -23.71 20.64
CA GLY A 30 -37.07 -23.21 20.45
C GLY A 30 -36.58 -22.17 21.45
N LYS A 31 -35.29 -22.29 21.79
CA LYS A 31 -34.22 -21.27 21.92
C LYS A 31 -32.97 -21.98 22.48
N PRO A 32 -31.73 -21.62 22.08
CA PRO A 32 -30.54 -22.26 22.63
C PRO A 32 -30.13 -21.60 23.95
N ALA A 33 -30.13 -22.37 25.04
CA ALA A 33 -29.37 -22.06 26.24
C ALA A 33 -28.32 -23.16 26.44
N PRO A 34 -27.04 -22.85 26.72
CA PRO A 34 -26.05 -23.87 26.99
C PRO A 34 -26.20 -24.28 28.46
N LEU A 35 -27.01 -25.30 28.75
CA LEU A 35 -26.95 -25.91 30.07
C LEU A 35 -25.90 -27.01 30.06
N ALA A 36 -24.79 -26.69 30.73
CA ALA A 36 -23.94 -27.66 31.37
C ALA A 36 -24.82 -28.65 32.15
N LEU A 37 -24.87 -29.90 31.67
CA LEU A 37 -25.55 -30.98 32.37
C LEU A 37 -24.64 -31.44 33.52
N LEU A 38 -24.90 -30.89 34.70
CA LEU A 38 -24.31 -31.32 35.96
C LEU A 38 -25.09 -32.55 36.43
N VAL A 39 -24.54 -33.76 36.18
CA VAL A 39 -25.04 -34.98 36.82
C VAL A 39 -24.43 -35.02 38.22
N VAL A 40 -25.25 -34.71 39.24
CA VAL A 40 -24.89 -34.92 40.65
C VAL A 40 -25.40 -36.29 41.06
N GLU A 41 -24.50 -37.26 41.16
CA GLU A 41 -24.81 -38.58 41.69
C GLU A 41 -24.53 -38.57 43.21
N LYS A 42 -25.58 -38.67 44.03
CA LYS A 42 -25.45 -38.92 45.47
C LYS A 42 -25.56 -40.42 45.71
N THR A 43 -24.44 -41.08 46.02
CA THR A 43 -24.47 -42.40 46.66
C THR A 43 -24.39 -42.20 48.17
N CYS A 44 -25.38 -42.74 48.89
CA CYS A 44 -25.47 -42.66 50.34
C CYS A 44 -25.16 -44.05 50.91
N HIS A 45 -24.05 -44.17 51.64
CA HIS A 45 -23.79 -45.32 52.50
C HIS A 45 -23.28 -44.84 53.86
N LYS A 46 -23.78 -45.52 54.91
CA LYS A 46 -23.66 -45.30 56.36
C LYS A 46 -22.44 -44.50 56.88
N ALA A 47 -22.76 -43.60 57.80
CA ALA A 47 -21.97 -43.10 58.93
C ALA A 47 -20.73 -42.21 58.63
N HIS A 48 -20.93 -40.90 58.84
CA HIS A 48 -19.97 -39.82 59.10
C HIS A 48 -18.96 -39.44 58.00
N HIS A 49 -18.94 -38.12 57.69
CA HIS A 49 -18.10 -37.35 56.76
C HIS A 49 -18.58 -37.20 55.31
N CYS A 50 -19.06 -35.99 55.01
CA CYS A 50 -19.31 -35.49 53.66
C CYS A 50 -18.06 -34.72 53.18
N GLY A 51 -17.35 -35.23 52.17
CA GLY A 51 -16.20 -34.57 51.54
C GLY A 51 -16.47 -34.30 50.07
N ILE A 52 -16.18 -33.08 49.60
CA ILE A 52 -16.30 -32.69 48.19
C ILE A 52 -15.05 -33.17 47.44
N LEU A 53 -15.16 -34.25 46.66
CA LEU A 53 -14.11 -34.70 45.75
C LEU A 53 -14.18 -33.91 44.44
N ARG A 54 -13.29 -32.93 44.25
CA ARG A 54 -13.12 -32.25 42.95
C ARG A 54 -12.26 -33.09 42.01
N LEU A 55 -12.88 -33.85 41.11
CA LEU A 55 -12.16 -34.49 40.01
C LEU A 55 -11.81 -33.45 38.92
N ARG A 56 -10.52 -33.26 38.67
CA ARG A 56 -9.98 -32.46 37.58
C ARG A 56 -9.83 -33.38 36.36
N LEU A 57 -10.72 -33.28 35.37
CA LEU A 57 -10.57 -34.02 34.11
C LEU A 57 -9.48 -33.37 33.25
N THR A 58 -8.39 -34.09 33.03
CA THR A 58 -7.40 -33.78 31.98
C THR A 58 -7.82 -34.49 30.69
N PRO A 59 -7.77 -33.83 29.52
CA PRO A 59 -8.10 -34.49 28.27
C PRO A 59 -6.87 -35.28 27.79
N ARG A 60 -6.73 -36.53 28.25
CA ARG A 60 -5.87 -37.52 27.58
C ARG A 60 -6.75 -38.66 27.10
N ASN A 61 -6.76 -38.84 25.79
CA ASN A 61 -7.37 -39.92 25.02
C ASN A 61 -8.87 -39.74 24.69
N ALA A 62 -9.15 -38.77 23.81
CA ALA A 62 -10.33 -38.87 22.95
C ALA A 62 -10.02 -39.87 21.82
N ILE A 63 -10.73 -41.00 21.83
CA ILE A 63 -10.71 -42.02 20.79
C ILE A 63 -11.25 -41.37 19.50
N HIS A 64 -10.42 -41.32 18.46
CA HIS A 64 -10.80 -40.85 17.12
C HIS A 64 -11.77 -41.84 16.47
N LEU A 65 -13.07 -41.52 16.47
CA LEU A 65 -14.02 -42.12 15.52
C LEU A 65 -13.90 -41.36 14.19
N ASN A 66 -13.09 -41.89 13.29
CA ASN A 66 -13.05 -41.43 11.90
C ASN A 66 -14.34 -41.86 11.20
N GLY A 67 -15.12 -40.92 10.66
CA GLY A 67 -16.30 -41.31 9.89
C GLY A 67 -17.28 -40.23 9.42
N PHE A 68 -17.08 -38.94 9.73
CA PHE A 68 -17.93 -37.88 9.18
C PHE A 68 -17.09 -36.76 8.58
N PRO A 69 -17.28 -36.39 7.30
CA PRO A 69 -16.73 -35.16 6.79
C PRO A 69 -17.34 -34.00 7.58
N SER A 70 -16.50 -33.25 8.28
CA SER A 70 -16.92 -32.02 8.95
C SER A 70 -17.62 -31.10 7.94
N PRO A 71 -18.75 -30.47 8.31
CA PRO A 71 -19.39 -29.50 7.43
C PRO A 71 -18.39 -28.40 7.11
N MET A 72 -18.13 -28.23 5.81
CA MET A 72 -17.23 -27.22 5.28
C MET A 72 -17.73 -25.86 5.75
N ASN A 73 -16.95 -25.20 6.63
CA ASN A 73 -17.29 -23.89 7.15
C ASN A 73 -17.22 -22.86 6.00
N PRO A 74 -18.35 -22.28 5.55
CA PRO A 74 -18.35 -21.32 4.45
C PRO A 74 -17.64 -19.99 4.79
N ASN A 75 -17.22 -19.80 6.04
CA ASN A 75 -16.55 -18.58 6.52
C ASN A 75 -15.02 -18.66 6.51
N THR A 76 -14.39 -19.59 5.78
CA THR A 76 -13.02 -19.34 5.34
C THR A 76 -13.04 -18.20 4.33
N THR A 77 -13.00 -16.96 4.84
CA THR A 77 -12.64 -15.80 4.05
C THR A 77 -11.30 -16.12 3.43
N HIS A 78 -11.30 -16.57 2.17
CA HIS A 78 -10.11 -16.61 1.36
C HIS A 78 -9.57 -15.19 1.41
N ARG A 79 -8.50 -14.96 2.18
CA ARG A 79 -7.64 -13.79 1.98
C ARG A 79 -7.27 -13.87 0.53
N SER A 80 -7.97 -13.09 -0.30
CA SER A 80 -7.74 -13.03 -1.73
C SER A 80 -6.26 -12.76 -1.90
N ALA A 81 -5.50 -13.80 -2.23
CA ALA A 81 -4.13 -13.62 -2.64
C ALA A 81 -4.25 -12.74 -3.89
N SER A 82 -3.85 -11.47 -3.75
CA SER A 82 -3.85 -10.51 -4.86
C SER A 82 -3.29 -11.21 -6.10
N ARG A 83 -4.07 -11.25 -7.19
CA ARG A 83 -3.70 -11.97 -8.42
C ARG A 83 -2.31 -11.53 -8.87
N PRO A 84 -1.49 -12.40 -9.51
CA PRO A 84 -0.13 -12.04 -9.94
C PRO A 84 -0.06 -10.71 -10.71
N HIS A 85 -1.03 -10.45 -11.59
CA HIS A 85 -1.16 -9.21 -12.35
C HIS A 85 -1.21 -7.93 -11.48
N GLU A 86 -1.87 -8.00 -10.31
CA GLU A 86 -1.99 -6.85 -9.40
C GLU A 86 -0.65 -6.52 -8.72
N ARG A 87 0.17 -7.55 -8.45
CA ARG A 87 1.50 -7.36 -7.85
C ARG A 87 2.48 -6.72 -8.83
N TRP A 88 2.46 -7.17 -10.08
CA TRP A 88 3.36 -6.66 -11.12
C TRP A 88 2.98 -5.26 -11.61
N PHE A 89 1.69 -4.88 -11.55
CA PHE A 89 1.25 -3.53 -11.92
C PHE A 89 2.04 -2.44 -11.20
N TYR A 90 2.16 -2.49 -9.87
CA TYR A 90 2.85 -1.47 -9.09
C TYR A 90 4.36 -1.43 -9.38
N THR A 91 4.95 -2.60 -9.64
CA THR A 91 6.37 -2.70 -10.03
C THR A 91 6.59 -2.02 -11.38
N ILE A 92 5.81 -2.39 -12.40
CA ILE A 92 5.92 -1.82 -13.75
C ILE A 92 5.67 -0.31 -13.71
N ALA A 93 4.59 0.13 -13.05
CA ALA A 93 4.27 1.55 -12.91
C ALA A 93 5.42 2.33 -12.28
N SER A 94 6.00 1.83 -11.18
CA SER A 94 7.11 2.51 -10.49
C SER A 94 8.38 2.56 -11.34
N ILE A 95 8.70 1.49 -12.08
CA ILE A 95 9.80 1.46 -13.04
C ILE A 95 9.57 2.46 -14.18
N THR A 96 8.34 2.58 -14.69
CA THR A 96 7.98 3.59 -15.68
C THR A 96 8.21 5.01 -15.14
N LEU A 97 7.85 5.29 -13.89
CA LEU A 97 8.10 6.60 -13.27
C LEU A 97 9.61 6.87 -13.12
N LEU A 98 10.39 5.85 -12.73
CA LEU A 98 11.85 5.95 -12.66
C LEU A 98 12.45 6.22 -14.06
N ALA A 99 11.99 5.53 -15.10
CA ALA A 99 12.46 5.74 -16.47
C ALA A 99 12.21 7.18 -16.94
N PHE A 100 11.00 7.72 -16.72
CA PHE A 100 10.71 9.13 -17.02
C PHE A 100 11.57 10.09 -16.22
N THR A 101 11.89 9.76 -14.96
CA THR A 101 12.82 10.55 -14.13
C THR A 101 14.21 10.60 -14.75
N LEU A 102 14.76 9.45 -15.15
CA LEU A 102 16.07 9.37 -15.79
C LEU A 102 16.10 10.12 -17.12
N ILE A 103 15.06 10.00 -17.94
CA ILE A 103 14.94 10.70 -19.23
C ILE A 103 14.86 12.21 -19.02
N GLY A 104 13.96 12.69 -18.14
CA GLY A 104 13.74 14.11 -17.88
C GLY A 104 14.94 14.80 -17.22
N PHE A 105 15.71 14.08 -16.41
CA PHE A 105 16.91 14.59 -15.74
C PHE A 105 18.23 14.14 -16.37
N ARG A 106 18.21 13.63 -17.61
CA ARG A 106 19.42 13.16 -18.31
C ARG A 106 20.56 14.17 -18.32
N MET A 107 20.25 15.47 -18.44
CA MET A 107 21.26 16.54 -18.44
C MET A 107 21.94 16.70 -17.08
N PHE A 108 21.18 16.51 -15.99
CA PHE A 108 21.74 16.52 -14.65
C PHE A 108 22.66 15.32 -14.43
N TYR A 109 22.23 14.12 -14.84
CA TYR A 109 23.00 12.89 -14.64
C TYR A 109 24.26 12.80 -15.53
N LEU A 110 24.16 13.19 -16.80
CA LEU A 110 25.22 12.99 -17.78
C LEU A 110 26.17 14.18 -17.89
N GLN A 111 25.69 15.40 -17.62
CA GLN A 111 26.45 16.64 -17.84
C GLN A 111 26.58 17.50 -16.57
N GLY A 112 25.92 17.15 -15.47
CA GLY A 112 25.90 18.00 -14.27
C GLY A 112 25.18 19.34 -14.49
N ASN A 113 24.33 19.42 -15.52
CA ASN A 113 23.67 20.65 -15.94
C ASN A 113 22.19 20.67 -15.56
N ALA A 114 21.66 21.86 -15.30
CA ALA A 114 20.23 22.08 -15.25
C ALA A 114 19.64 22.16 -16.66
N PHE A 115 18.40 21.69 -16.83
CA PHE A 115 17.63 21.92 -18.06
C PHE A 115 17.48 23.44 -18.32
N PRO A 116 17.62 23.92 -19.58
CA PRO A 116 17.80 23.19 -20.84
C PRO A 116 19.27 23.02 -21.31
N GLY A 117 20.22 22.81 -20.39
CA GLY A 117 21.65 22.65 -20.70
C GLY A 117 22.54 23.72 -20.08
N ARG A 118 22.06 24.41 -19.04
CA ARG A 118 22.76 25.48 -18.33
C ARG A 118 23.49 24.94 -17.10
N PRO A 119 24.60 25.56 -16.67
CA PRO A 119 25.26 25.16 -15.43
C PRO A 119 24.33 25.31 -14.22
N LEU A 120 24.51 24.46 -13.22
CA LEU A 120 23.82 24.61 -11.94
C LEU A 120 24.23 25.95 -11.29
N PRO A 121 23.28 26.80 -10.85
CA PRO A 121 23.62 28.09 -10.26
C PRO A 121 24.57 27.92 -9.05
N PRO A 122 25.76 28.55 -9.04
CA PRO A 122 26.76 28.35 -7.99
C PRO A 122 26.23 28.52 -6.55
N PRO A 123 25.41 29.54 -6.23
CA PRO A 123 24.94 29.77 -4.85
C PRO A 123 24.12 28.62 -4.25
N ILE A 124 23.40 27.86 -5.08
CA ILE A 124 22.49 26.79 -4.64
C ILE A 124 22.90 25.42 -5.17
N ARG A 125 24.08 25.31 -5.80
CA ARG A 125 24.54 24.07 -6.43
C ARG A 125 24.59 22.87 -5.48
N PRO A 126 25.12 22.98 -4.24
CA PRO A 126 25.12 21.86 -3.30
C PRO A 126 23.69 21.40 -2.97
N LEU A 127 22.78 22.33 -2.73
CA LEU A 127 21.38 22.06 -2.43
C LEU A 127 20.69 21.30 -3.58
N LEU A 128 20.93 21.72 -4.83
CA LEU A 128 20.40 21.03 -6.03
C LEU A 128 20.96 19.62 -6.18
N ILE A 129 22.26 19.41 -5.91
CA ILE A 129 22.88 18.08 -5.96
C ILE A 129 22.29 17.18 -4.86
N THR A 130 22.22 17.67 -3.61
CA THR A 130 21.63 16.93 -2.49
C THR A 130 20.19 16.54 -2.80
N HIS A 131 19.38 17.47 -3.30
CA HIS A 131 18.01 17.18 -3.72
C HIS A 131 17.96 16.13 -4.83
N GLY A 132 18.80 16.26 -5.86
CA GLY A 132 18.89 15.30 -6.96
C GLY A 132 19.23 13.89 -6.48
N VAL A 133 20.20 13.76 -5.58
CA VAL A 133 20.60 12.47 -4.98
C VAL A 133 19.45 11.88 -4.16
N LEU A 134 18.82 12.66 -3.28
CA LEU A 134 17.70 12.18 -2.45
C LEU A 134 16.49 11.78 -3.30
N MET A 135 16.16 12.55 -4.35
CA MET A 135 15.07 12.23 -5.27
C MET A 135 15.37 10.96 -6.08
N THR A 136 16.61 10.81 -6.54
CA THR A 136 17.05 9.57 -7.23
C THR A 136 16.89 8.37 -6.30
N ALA A 137 17.36 8.49 -5.06
CA ALA A 137 17.22 7.44 -4.05
C ALA A 137 15.74 7.09 -3.81
N TRP A 138 14.85 8.09 -3.76
CA TRP A 138 13.41 7.87 -3.60
C TRP A 138 12.80 7.12 -4.79
N MET A 139 13.14 7.50 -6.02
CA MET A 139 12.60 6.84 -7.22
C MET A 139 13.11 5.40 -7.38
N VAL A 140 14.37 5.16 -7.05
CA VAL A 140 14.96 3.81 -7.00
C VAL A 140 14.27 2.98 -5.91
N LEU A 141 14.13 3.54 -4.70
CA LEU A 141 13.46 2.86 -3.60
C LEU A 141 11.99 2.56 -3.94
N SER A 142 11.27 3.52 -4.51
CA SER A 142 9.88 3.35 -4.96
C SER A 142 9.72 2.23 -5.98
N SER A 143 10.74 1.94 -6.78
CA SER A 143 10.74 0.82 -7.73
C SER A 143 11.10 -0.52 -7.07
N ILE A 144 12.07 -0.52 -6.15
CA ILE A 144 12.52 -1.71 -5.42
C ILE A 144 11.43 -2.22 -4.47
N GLN A 145 10.69 -1.33 -3.80
CA GLN A 145 9.68 -1.71 -2.79
C GLN A 145 8.59 -2.67 -3.32
N PRO A 146 7.87 -2.36 -4.41
CA PRO A 146 6.90 -3.29 -4.99
C PRO A 146 7.56 -4.53 -5.60
N LEU A 147 8.78 -4.42 -6.14
CA LEU A 147 9.56 -5.57 -6.63
C LEU A 147 9.85 -6.58 -5.50
N LEU A 148 10.29 -6.11 -4.33
CA LEU A 148 10.51 -6.97 -3.16
C LEU A 148 9.23 -7.71 -2.73
N VAL A 149 8.07 -7.06 -2.83
CA VAL A 149 6.78 -7.70 -2.54
C VAL A 149 6.43 -8.75 -3.59
N ALA A 150 6.66 -8.47 -4.88
CA ALA A 150 6.46 -9.42 -5.97
C ALA A 150 7.39 -10.66 -5.81
N MET A 151 8.62 -10.44 -5.35
CA MET A 151 9.61 -11.46 -5.04
C MET A 151 9.43 -12.10 -3.65
N HIS A 152 8.33 -11.82 -2.93
CA HIS A 152 8.04 -12.36 -1.60
C HIS A 152 9.04 -11.99 -0.49
N ARG A 153 9.92 -11.01 -0.70
CA ARG A 153 10.93 -10.50 0.26
C ARG A 153 10.37 -9.42 1.20
N LYS A 154 9.26 -9.72 1.89
CA LYS A 154 8.53 -8.74 2.73
C LYS A 154 9.34 -8.20 3.91
N ARG A 155 10.26 -8.98 4.49
CA ARG A 155 11.10 -8.53 5.62
C ARG A 155 12.01 -7.36 5.21
N VAL A 156 12.60 -7.45 4.02
CA VAL A 156 13.45 -6.38 3.45
C VAL A 156 12.60 -5.15 3.10
N HIS A 157 11.41 -5.36 2.52
CA HIS A 157 10.44 -4.27 2.26
C HIS A 157 10.14 -3.46 3.54
N MET A 158 9.83 -4.15 4.65
CA MET A 158 9.55 -3.48 5.92
C MET A 158 10.75 -2.74 6.50
N MET A 159 11.96 -3.31 6.38
CA MET A 159 13.19 -2.66 6.82
C MET A 159 13.48 -1.40 6.01
N LEU A 160 13.52 -1.52 4.68
CA LEU A 160 13.75 -0.39 3.77
C LEU A 160 12.62 0.64 3.83
N GLY A 161 11.39 0.24 4.17
CA GLY A 161 10.26 1.15 4.32
C GLY A 161 10.45 2.19 5.44
N ARG A 162 11.19 1.85 6.51
CA ARG A 162 11.54 2.81 7.57
C ARG A 162 12.51 3.88 7.06
N PHE A 163 13.53 3.46 6.31
CA PHE A 163 14.43 4.38 5.62
C PHE A 163 13.68 5.24 4.60
N GLY A 164 12.72 4.65 3.87
CA GLY A 164 11.86 5.38 2.95
C GLY A 164 11.05 6.48 3.63
N ALA A 165 10.49 6.23 4.82
CA ALA A 165 9.76 7.27 5.56
C ALA A 165 10.69 8.43 6.00
N LEU A 166 11.90 8.13 6.47
CA LEU A 166 12.89 9.16 6.80
C LEU A 166 13.34 9.96 5.56
N LEU A 167 13.59 9.25 4.46
CA LEU A 167 13.94 9.87 3.18
C LEU A 167 12.84 10.80 2.67
N ALA A 168 11.56 10.41 2.80
CA ALA A 168 10.44 11.27 2.44
C ALA A 168 10.40 12.54 3.30
N ALA A 169 10.62 12.43 4.61
CA ALA A 169 10.67 13.60 5.49
C ALA A 169 11.81 14.56 5.09
N ALA A 170 13.00 14.02 4.79
CA ALA A 170 14.11 14.81 4.27
C ALA A 170 13.76 15.49 2.93
N LEU A 171 13.09 14.78 2.01
CA LEU A 171 12.68 15.32 0.72
C LEU A 171 11.64 16.44 0.82
N VAL A 172 10.74 16.40 1.82
CA VAL A 172 9.80 17.49 2.07
C VAL A 172 10.57 18.77 2.42
N VAL A 173 11.52 18.68 3.35
CA VAL A 173 12.33 19.84 3.77
C VAL A 173 13.23 20.33 2.63
N VAL A 174 14.04 19.43 2.06
CA VAL A 174 15.00 19.79 1.00
C VAL A 174 14.28 20.28 -0.26
N GLY A 175 13.15 19.67 -0.62
CA GLY A 175 12.35 20.09 -1.77
C GLY A 175 11.77 21.49 -1.61
N LEU A 176 11.30 21.85 -0.41
CA LEU A 176 10.84 23.21 -0.11
C LEU A 176 11.99 24.22 -0.22
N CYS A 177 13.15 23.91 0.38
CA CYS A 177 14.34 24.75 0.27
C CYS A 177 14.76 24.96 -1.19
N VAL A 178 14.77 23.89 -2.01
CA VAL A 178 15.05 24.00 -3.44
C VAL A 178 14.07 24.93 -4.15
N GLY A 179 12.76 24.81 -3.87
CA GLY A 179 11.75 25.68 -4.47
C GLY A 179 12.01 27.16 -4.18
N ILE A 180 12.22 27.49 -2.90
CA ILE A 180 12.44 28.87 -2.44
C ILE A 180 13.75 29.42 -3.00
N GLU A 181 14.86 28.72 -2.78
CA GLU A 181 16.19 29.21 -3.15
C GLU A 181 16.38 29.26 -4.68
N ALA A 182 15.81 28.32 -5.43
CA ALA A 182 15.81 28.39 -6.89
C ALA A 182 15.00 29.58 -7.43
N THR A 183 13.95 29.99 -6.72
CA THR A 183 13.14 31.16 -7.09
C THR A 183 13.93 32.44 -6.85
N LYS A 184 14.65 32.56 -5.73
CA LYS A 184 15.49 33.72 -5.39
C LYS A 184 16.61 33.98 -6.42
N VAL A 185 17.21 32.92 -6.96
CA VAL A 185 18.33 33.04 -7.93
C VAL A 185 17.89 33.03 -9.40
N THR A 186 16.59 32.83 -9.67
CA THR A 186 16.06 32.86 -11.05
C THR A 186 15.59 34.28 -11.39
N PRO A 187 15.85 34.79 -12.61
CA PRO A 187 15.31 36.07 -13.06
C PRO A 187 13.78 36.18 -12.85
N PRO A 188 13.27 37.29 -12.28
CA PRO A 188 11.85 37.42 -11.93
C PRO A 188 10.88 37.29 -13.12
N ASP A 189 11.32 37.75 -14.29
CA ASP A 189 10.57 37.84 -15.55
C ASP A 189 10.59 36.52 -16.35
N LEU A 190 11.45 35.57 -15.99
CA LEU A 190 11.51 34.27 -16.66
C LEU A 190 10.17 33.53 -16.51
N GLN A 191 9.60 33.15 -17.64
CA GLN A 191 8.34 32.41 -17.68
C GLN A 191 8.56 30.89 -17.80
N ARG A 192 7.77 30.12 -17.05
CA ARG A 192 7.65 28.66 -17.20
C ARG A 192 6.19 28.28 -17.15
N PHE A 193 5.71 27.61 -18.18
CA PHE A 193 4.31 27.18 -18.27
C PHE A 193 3.31 28.34 -18.04
N GLY A 194 3.58 29.50 -18.65
CA GLY A 194 2.73 30.70 -18.53
C GLY A 194 2.72 31.35 -17.15
N LEU A 195 3.66 31.00 -16.27
CA LEU A 195 3.83 31.59 -14.94
C LEU A 195 5.19 32.27 -14.83
N VAL A 196 5.23 33.49 -14.28
CA VAL A 196 6.49 34.14 -13.90
C VAL A 196 7.13 33.40 -12.72
N THR A 197 8.43 33.59 -12.51
CA THR A 197 9.24 32.89 -11.50
C THR A 197 8.57 32.80 -10.12
N LYS A 198 8.03 33.91 -9.61
CA LYS A 198 7.35 33.96 -8.30
C LYS A 198 6.04 33.15 -8.27
N GLN A 199 5.23 33.21 -9.33
CA GLN A 199 4.01 32.42 -9.45
C GLN A 199 4.33 30.93 -9.58
N PHE A 200 5.36 30.60 -10.35
CA PHE A 200 5.79 29.23 -10.57
C PHE A 200 6.21 28.51 -9.28
N LEU A 201 6.61 29.23 -8.22
CA LEU A 201 6.88 28.65 -6.89
C LEU A 201 5.70 27.82 -6.33
N ALA A 202 4.46 28.09 -6.76
CA ALA A 202 3.29 27.29 -6.38
C ALA A 202 3.42 25.83 -6.81
N VAL A 203 4.05 25.57 -7.95
CA VAL A 203 4.21 24.23 -8.52
C VAL A 203 5.07 23.34 -7.61
N PRO A 204 6.34 23.66 -7.28
CA PRO A 204 7.14 22.82 -6.39
C PRO A 204 6.59 22.77 -4.96
N VAL A 205 6.05 23.88 -4.41
CA VAL A 205 5.44 23.87 -3.06
C VAL A 205 4.24 22.92 -3.02
N GLY A 206 3.33 23.04 -3.99
CA GLY A 206 2.16 22.18 -4.10
C GLY A 206 2.52 20.71 -4.33
N SER A 207 3.51 20.42 -5.18
CA SER A 207 4.04 19.06 -5.37
C SER A 207 4.60 18.46 -4.09
N ILE A 208 5.32 19.23 -3.25
CA ILE A 208 5.85 18.74 -1.98
C ILE A 208 4.74 18.48 -0.94
N VAL A 209 3.71 19.33 -0.89
CA VAL A 209 2.53 19.11 -0.03
C VAL A 209 1.80 17.84 -0.45
N LEU A 210 1.55 17.65 -1.75
CA LEU A 210 0.91 16.44 -2.27
C LEU A 210 1.74 15.19 -1.99
N PHE A 211 3.04 15.25 -2.27
CA PHE A 211 3.98 14.18 -1.97
C PHE A 211 3.93 13.78 -0.50
N GLY A 212 4.15 14.73 0.41
CA GLY A 212 4.15 14.49 1.85
C GLY A 212 2.81 13.94 2.32
N GLY A 213 1.69 14.49 1.83
CA GLY A 213 0.34 14.04 2.15
C GLY A 213 0.09 12.59 1.71
N PHE A 214 0.45 12.24 0.47
CA PHE A 214 0.30 10.87 -0.01
C PHE A 214 1.23 9.88 0.69
N VAL A 215 2.49 10.25 0.96
CA VAL A 215 3.39 9.40 1.75
C VAL A 215 2.83 9.18 3.14
N LEU A 216 2.38 10.24 3.82
CA LEU A 216 1.79 10.15 5.15
C LEU A 216 0.57 9.22 5.15
N ALA A 217 -0.37 9.42 4.22
CA ALA A 217 -1.54 8.57 4.06
C ALA A 217 -1.15 7.10 3.81
N GLY A 218 -0.15 6.86 2.96
CA GLY A 218 0.40 5.54 2.69
C GLY A 218 1.02 4.88 3.91
N VAL A 219 1.83 5.61 4.68
CA VAL A 219 2.55 5.11 5.87
C VAL A 219 1.60 4.85 7.03
N LEU A 220 0.64 5.74 7.30
CA LEU A 220 -0.38 5.55 8.33
C LEU A 220 -1.25 4.32 8.03
N ASN A 221 -1.52 4.06 6.75
CA ASN A 221 -2.27 2.90 6.29
C ASN A 221 -1.40 1.71 5.89
N ARG A 222 -0.15 1.60 6.37
CA ARG A 222 0.78 0.49 6.02
C ARG A 222 0.25 -0.92 6.30
N ARG A 223 -0.74 -1.06 7.18
CA ARG A 223 -1.41 -2.34 7.51
C ARG A 223 -2.59 -2.66 6.57
N ARG A 224 -2.98 -1.73 5.70
CA ARG A 224 -4.08 -1.80 4.73
C ARG A 224 -3.52 -1.66 3.30
N PRO A 225 -3.05 -2.76 2.68
CA PRO A 225 -2.38 -2.72 1.38
C PRO A 225 -3.19 -2.04 0.26
N GLU A 226 -4.51 -2.14 0.35
CA GLU A 226 -5.49 -1.51 -0.55
C GLU A 226 -5.46 0.03 -0.52
N ILE A 227 -4.94 0.63 0.56
CA ILE A 227 -4.70 2.08 0.66
C ILE A 227 -3.22 2.39 0.47
N HIS A 228 -2.35 1.62 1.14
CA HIS A 228 -0.90 1.86 1.14
C HIS A 228 -0.32 1.91 -0.27
N ARG A 229 -0.56 0.90 -1.12
CA ARG A 229 0.09 0.82 -2.43
C ARG A 229 -0.35 1.94 -3.38
N PRO A 230 -1.67 2.25 -3.54
CA PRO A 230 -2.08 3.41 -4.33
C PRO A 230 -1.46 4.73 -3.83
N MET A 231 -1.47 4.99 -2.51
CA MET A 231 -0.96 6.24 -1.97
C MET A 231 0.56 6.39 -2.20
N MET A 232 1.34 5.32 -2.05
CA MET A 232 2.79 5.37 -2.34
C MET A 232 3.07 5.61 -3.84
N LEU A 233 2.27 5.01 -4.73
CA LEU A 233 2.40 5.27 -6.18
C LEU A 233 2.02 6.72 -6.53
N LEU A 234 0.91 7.22 -5.97
CA LEU A 234 0.44 8.59 -6.18
C LEU A 234 1.41 9.64 -5.59
N ALA A 235 2.07 9.34 -4.47
CA ALA A 235 3.15 10.16 -3.95
C ALA A 235 4.25 10.35 -5.00
N SER A 236 4.80 9.25 -5.54
CA SER A 236 5.84 9.32 -6.57
C SER A 236 5.35 9.94 -7.88
N LEU A 237 4.08 9.71 -8.25
CA LEU A 237 3.48 10.34 -9.42
C LEU A 237 3.39 11.88 -9.24
N SER A 238 3.02 12.36 -8.06
CA SER A 238 2.81 13.80 -7.79
C SER A 238 4.06 14.68 -7.97
N ILE A 239 5.24 14.10 -7.79
CA ILE A 239 6.55 14.76 -7.98
C ILE A 239 7.15 14.50 -9.37
N LEU A 240 6.58 13.56 -10.13
CA LEU A 240 7.06 13.21 -11.46
C LEU A 240 6.83 14.32 -12.49
N SER A 241 5.91 15.25 -12.23
CA SER A 241 5.67 16.44 -13.07
C SER A 241 6.98 17.18 -13.37
N ALA A 242 7.91 17.27 -12.42
CA ALA A 242 9.22 17.87 -12.63
C ALA A 242 10.03 17.16 -13.72
N ALA A 243 10.06 15.83 -13.73
CA ALA A 243 10.75 15.07 -14.78
C ALA A 243 10.06 15.24 -16.14
N LEU A 244 8.73 15.10 -16.17
CA LEU A 244 7.93 15.18 -17.40
C LEU A 244 8.01 16.56 -18.05
N ALA A 245 8.04 17.64 -17.25
CA ALA A 245 8.20 19.01 -17.72
C ALA A 245 9.53 19.28 -18.44
N ARG A 246 10.54 18.43 -18.24
CA ARG A 246 11.87 18.52 -18.88
C ARG A 246 11.98 17.69 -20.16
N ILE A 247 10.87 17.12 -20.63
CA ILE A 247 10.78 16.35 -21.88
C ILE A 247 9.96 17.16 -22.89
N PRO A 248 10.60 17.90 -23.83
CA PRO A 248 9.90 18.86 -24.69
C PRO A 248 8.78 18.26 -25.52
N VAL A 249 8.99 17.06 -26.10
CA VAL A 249 7.99 16.37 -26.94
C VAL A 249 6.68 16.11 -26.20
N LEU A 250 6.71 15.95 -24.87
CA LEU A 250 5.50 15.71 -24.07
C LEU A 250 4.71 16.99 -23.77
N ASN A 251 5.30 18.19 -23.95
CA ASN A 251 4.70 19.44 -23.50
C ASN A 251 4.41 20.44 -24.62
N GLN A 252 5.19 20.43 -25.69
CA GLN A 252 5.11 21.39 -26.79
C GLN A 252 3.73 21.50 -27.46
N TRP A 253 2.89 20.47 -27.36
CA TRP A 253 1.56 20.43 -27.98
C TRP A 253 0.48 21.19 -27.20
N TYR A 254 0.69 21.49 -25.91
CA TYR A 254 -0.30 22.21 -25.09
C TYR A 254 0.19 23.52 -24.48
N VAL A 255 1.51 23.78 -24.50
CA VAL A 255 2.05 25.08 -24.12
C VAL A 255 1.47 26.17 -25.05
N GLY A 256 1.05 27.30 -24.48
CA GLY A 256 0.32 28.37 -25.14
C GLY A 256 -1.20 28.19 -25.21
N THR A 257 -1.74 27.06 -24.75
CA THR A 257 -3.18 26.76 -24.84
C THR A 257 -3.92 26.96 -23.52
N ARG A 258 -5.26 26.89 -23.54
CA ARG A 258 -6.06 26.87 -22.30
C ARG A 258 -5.70 25.71 -21.37
N LEU A 259 -5.22 24.58 -21.92
CA LEU A 259 -4.80 23.43 -21.11
C LEU A 259 -3.59 23.76 -20.23
N GLU A 260 -2.64 24.56 -20.71
CA GLU A 260 -1.53 25.06 -19.90
C GLU A 260 -2.04 25.93 -18.75
N THR A 261 -3.09 26.72 -18.97
CA THR A 261 -3.67 27.54 -17.90
C THR A 261 -4.22 26.67 -16.76
N PHE A 262 -4.95 25.61 -17.10
CA PHE A 262 -5.57 24.73 -16.10
C PHE A 262 -4.60 23.79 -15.43
N PHE A 263 -3.55 23.32 -16.12
CA PHE A 263 -2.71 22.24 -15.62
C PHE A 263 -1.24 22.62 -15.43
N THR A 264 -0.76 23.73 -15.99
CA THR A 264 0.66 24.14 -15.92
C THR A 264 1.57 22.95 -16.30
N ALA A 265 2.53 22.56 -15.46
CA ALA A 265 3.42 21.42 -15.67
C ALA A 265 2.79 20.04 -15.32
N PHE A 266 1.53 20.01 -14.85
CA PHE A 266 0.89 18.80 -14.34
C PHE A 266 0.12 18.01 -15.41
N LEU A 267 -0.12 18.55 -16.61
CA LEU A 267 -1.01 17.91 -17.58
C LEU A 267 -0.55 16.49 -17.95
N VAL A 268 0.73 16.36 -18.33
CA VAL A 268 1.31 15.06 -18.72
C VAL A 268 1.28 14.07 -17.55
N MET A 269 1.50 14.54 -16.32
CA MET A 269 1.42 13.72 -15.11
C MET A 269 -0.02 13.22 -14.88
N VAL A 270 -1.03 14.08 -15.09
CA VAL A 270 -2.45 13.72 -14.99
C VAL A 270 -2.81 12.69 -16.06
N LEU A 271 -2.42 12.90 -17.31
CA LEU A 271 -2.66 11.93 -18.40
C LEU A 271 -2.00 10.58 -18.11
N LEU A 272 -0.77 10.57 -17.59
CA LEU A 272 -0.09 9.35 -17.18
C LEU A 272 -0.82 8.66 -16.00
N GLY A 273 -1.26 9.41 -15.00
CA GLY A 273 -2.04 8.86 -13.88
C GLY A 273 -3.37 8.26 -14.32
N MET A 274 -4.06 8.91 -15.26
CA MET A 274 -5.29 8.41 -15.89
C MET A 274 -5.01 7.11 -16.64
N LEU A 275 -3.94 7.06 -17.43
CA LEU A 275 -3.50 5.85 -18.15
C LEU A 275 -3.21 4.71 -17.18
N LEU A 276 -2.46 4.96 -16.10
CA LEU A 276 -2.16 3.95 -15.08
C LEU A 276 -3.42 3.43 -14.39
N LEU A 277 -4.39 4.32 -14.08
CA LEU A 277 -5.68 3.92 -13.52
C LEU A 277 -6.49 3.08 -14.50
N ALA A 278 -6.53 3.45 -15.78
CA ALA A 278 -7.21 2.71 -16.83
C ALA A 278 -6.59 1.33 -17.07
N ILE A 279 -5.26 1.25 -17.16
CA ILE A 279 -4.52 -0.02 -17.27
C ILE A 279 -4.84 -0.91 -16.06
N LYS A 280 -4.81 -0.36 -14.85
CA LYS A 280 -5.14 -1.12 -13.65
C LYS A 280 -6.57 -1.66 -13.68
N LEU A 281 -7.53 -0.81 -14.04
CA LEU A 281 -8.93 -1.20 -14.16
C LEU A 281 -9.09 -2.32 -15.20
N PHE A 282 -8.43 -2.20 -16.35
CA PHE A 282 -8.46 -3.20 -17.41
C PHE A 282 -7.84 -4.54 -16.99
N LEU A 283 -6.65 -4.51 -16.37
CA LEU A 283 -5.93 -5.71 -15.94
C LEU A 283 -6.59 -6.44 -14.77
N THR A 284 -7.15 -5.69 -13.82
CA THR A 284 -7.73 -6.28 -12.60
C THR A 284 -9.23 -6.52 -12.72
N ARG A 285 -9.90 -5.86 -13.67
CA ARG A 285 -11.37 -5.78 -13.82
C ARG A 285 -12.06 -5.37 -12.51
N LYS A 286 -11.36 -4.64 -11.66
CA LYS A 286 -11.85 -4.17 -10.36
C LYS A 286 -11.57 -2.69 -10.22
N PHE A 287 -12.60 -1.95 -9.79
CA PHE A 287 -12.47 -0.54 -9.50
C PHE A 287 -11.75 -0.34 -8.16
N ASP A 288 -10.54 0.21 -8.19
CA ASP A 288 -9.83 0.63 -6.98
C ASP A 288 -10.24 2.04 -6.60
N ARG A 289 -11.19 2.14 -5.67
CA ARG A 289 -11.70 3.41 -5.15
C ARG A 289 -10.62 4.27 -4.49
N TRP A 290 -9.59 3.68 -3.88
CA TRP A 290 -8.55 4.42 -3.17
C TRP A 290 -7.54 5.03 -4.15
N PHE A 291 -7.20 4.28 -5.21
CA PHE A 291 -6.46 4.87 -6.32
C PHE A 291 -7.29 5.97 -6.95
N ALA A 292 -8.52 5.68 -7.38
CA ALA A 292 -9.36 6.67 -8.07
C ALA A 292 -9.54 7.95 -7.24
N ALA A 293 -9.91 7.84 -5.96
CA ALA A 293 -10.08 8.99 -5.08
C ALA A 293 -8.77 9.79 -4.88
N GLY A 294 -7.65 9.10 -4.67
CA GLY A 294 -6.35 9.77 -4.55
C GLY A 294 -5.91 10.45 -5.85
N PHE A 295 -6.20 9.84 -7.00
CA PHE A 295 -5.91 10.43 -8.31
C PHE A 295 -6.82 11.63 -8.62
N THR A 296 -8.10 11.57 -8.23
CA THR A 296 -9.02 12.71 -8.31
C THR A 296 -8.53 13.85 -7.44
N LEU A 297 -8.10 13.58 -6.20
CA LEU A 297 -7.50 14.59 -5.32
C LEU A 297 -6.23 15.21 -5.94
N LEU A 298 -5.34 14.38 -6.48
CA LEU A 298 -4.12 14.84 -7.16
C LEU A 298 -4.48 15.77 -8.33
N THR A 299 -5.42 15.35 -9.19
CA THR A 299 -5.85 16.13 -10.36
C THR A 299 -6.50 17.45 -9.95
N ALA A 300 -7.46 17.41 -9.01
CA ALA A 300 -8.12 18.61 -8.51
C ALA A 300 -7.12 19.58 -7.87
N SER A 301 -6.18 19.05 -7.09
CA SER A 301 -5.11 19.86 -6.48
C SER A 301 -4.18 20.46 -7.52
N SER A 302 -3.81 19.73 -8.57
CA SER A 302 -3.00 20.26 -9.67
C SER A 302 -3.67 21.42 -10.39
N VAL A 303 -4.99 21.35 -10.61
CA VAL A 303 -5.77 22.46 -11.18
C VAL A 303 -5.84 23.62 -10.19
N GLY A 304 -6.12 23.35 -8.92
CA GLY A 304 -6.16 24.34 -7.85
C GLY A 304 -4.84 25.09 -7.68
N ILE A 305 -3.70 24.38 -7.73
CA ILE A 305 -2.35 24.97 -7.70
C ILE A 305 -2.14 25.87 -8.92
N SER A 306 -2.50 25.38 -10.12
CA SER A 306 -2.31 26.11 -11.37
C SER A 306 -3.10 27.43 -11.40
N LEU A 307 -4.39 27.38 -11.06
CA LEU A 307 -5.24 28.57 -11.03
C LEU A 307 -4.88 29.49 -9.84
N GLY A 308 -4.63 28.90 -8.67
CA GLY A 308 -4.25 29.60 -7.44
C GLY A 308 -2.96 30.38 -7.57
N ALA A 309 -1.98 29.87 -8.35
CA ALA A 309 -0.70 30.54 -8.60
C ALA A 309 -0.82 31.95 -9.19
N ARG A 310 -1.96 32.26 -9.84
CA ARG A 310 -2.23 33.54 -10.50
C ARG A 310 -2.98 34.55 -9.62
N THR A 311 -3.29 34.17 -8.38
CA THR A 311 -4.10 34.98 -7.46
C THR A 311 -3.25 35.89 -6.59
N GLN A 312 -3.85 36.98 -6.08
CA GLN A 312 -3.21 37.86 -5.11
C GLN A 312 -2.88 37.16 -3.78
N VAL A 313 -3.69 36.16 -3.39
CA VAL A 313 -3.43 35.35 -2.20
C VAL A 313 -2.11 34.60 -2.33
N TRP A 314 -1.85 33.97 -3.48
CA TRP A 314 -0.56 33.32 -3.72
C TRP A 314 0.59 34.33 -3.77
N ASP A 315 0.36 35.52 -4.32
CA ASP A 315 1.39 36.56 -4.33
C ASP A 315 1.84 36.96 -2.92
N GLN A 316 0.91 37.07 -1.97
CA GLN A 316 1.23 37.32 -0.55
C GLN A 316 2.01 36.15 0.07
N ILE A 317 1.56 34.92 -0.14
CA ILE A 317 2.22 33.71 0.40
C ILE A 317 3.63 33.58 -0.15
N SER A 318 3.80 33.70 -1.47
CA SER A 318 5.12 33.63 -2.11
C SER A 318 6.03 34.77 -1.67
N SER A 319 5.51 35.98 -1.45
CA SER A 319 6.30 37.08 -0.87
C SER A 319 6.79 36.74 0.53
N PHE A 320 5.96 36.15 1.37
CA PHE A 320 6.35 35.71 2.71
C PHE A 320 7.43 34.62 2.67
N LEU A 321 7.29 33.63 1.78
CA LEU A 321 8.27 32.55 1.61
C LEU A 321 9.63 33.01 1.06
N LEU A 322 9.66 34.15 0.37
CA LEU A 322 10.87 34.70 -0.27
C LEU A 322 11.59 35.75 0.59
N ARG A 323 11.02 36.17 1.71
CA ARG A 323 11.71 36.99 2.71
C ARG A 323 12.80 36.17 3.40
#